data_AF-A0A3C0GR83-F1
#
_entry.id   AF-A0A3C0GR83-F1
#
_cell.length_a   1.000
_cell.length_b   1.000
_cell.length_c   1.000
_cell.angle_alpha   90.00
_cell.angle_beta   90.00
_cell.angle_gamma   90.00
#
_symmetry.space_group_name_H-M   'P 1'
#
loop_
_entity.id
_entity.type
_entity.pdbx_description
1 polymer ?
#
loop_
_entity_poly.entity_id
_entity_poly.type
_entity_poly.pdbx_seq_one_letter_code
_entity_poly.pdbx_strand_id
1 'polypeptide(L)'
;MNDTATHVMPPLDGAKAEQMIGKVVLVGVTRYGGDGQVQGLQQYAGRVLRISFDEGVVLADDVDGHERYLPPMLDNYMAAEPGEYRLLSTGATVVDPDYVVTWDVHARQ
;
A
#
# COMPACT_ATOMS: atom_id res chain seq x y z
N MET A 1 -2.49 22.67 -26.54
CA MET A 1 -2.63 22.35 -25.12
C MET A 1 -1.88 21.06 -24.86
N ASN A 2 -0.63 21.13 -24.40
CA ASN A 2 0.05 19.95 -23.86
C ASN A 2 0.02 20.11 -22.36
N ASP A 3 -1.01 19.53 -21.74
CA ASP A 3 -1.13 19.43 -20.30
C ASP A 3 -0.09 18.41 -19.84
N THR A 4 1.14 18.91 -19.68
CA THR A 4 2.18 18.15 -18.99
C THR A 4 1.83 18.29 -17.53
N ALA A 5 0.92 17.45 -17.05
CA ALA A 5 0.72 17.26 -15.63
C ALA A 5 2.05 16.75 -15.09
N THR A 6 2.91 17.66 -14.67
CA THR A 6 4.07 17.37 -13.85
C THR A 6 3.54 16.52 -12.71
N HIS A 7 3.86 15.22 -12.69
CA HIS A 7 3.51 14.36 -11.58
C HIS A 7 4.40 14.76 -10.40
N VAL A 8 4.09 15.91 -9.81
CA VAL A 8 4.68 16.37 -8.57
C VAL A 8 4.12 15.43 -7.53
N MET A 9 4.94 14.46 -7.09
CA MET A 9 4.60 13.68 -5.91
C MET A 9 4.33 14.69 -4.78
N PRO A 10 3.19 14.58 -4.08
CA PRO A 10 2.91 15.49 -2.98
C PRO A 10 4.03 15.40 -1.94
N PRO A 11 4.35 16.50 -1.24
CA PRO A 11 5.29 16.45 -0.14
C PRO A 11 4.81 15.43 0.90
N LEU A 12 5.76 14.73 1.53
CA LEU A 12 5.44 13.76 2.57
C LEU A 12 4.81 14.48 3.78
N ASP A 13 3.59 14.10 4.15
CA ASP A 13 2.96 14.57 5.38
C ASP A 13 3.64 13.92 6.59
N GLY A 14 4.51 14.67 7.27
CA GLY A 14 5.26 14.20 8.44
C GLY A 14 4.36 13.83 9.61
N ALA A 15 3.27 14.56 9.84
CA ALA A 15 2.37 14.28 10.96
C ALA A 15 1.61 12.97 10.74
N LYS A 16 1.14 12.73 9.51
CA LYS A 16 0.53 11.44 9.15
C LYS A 16 1.55 10.31 9.15
N ALA A 17 2.78 10.56 8.69
CA ALA A 17 3.84 9.57 8.71
C ALA A 17 4.13 9.07 10.14
N GLU A 18 4.29 9.99 11.10
CA GLU A 18 4.50 9.65 12.51
C GLU A 18 3.33 8.83 13.10
N GLN A 19 2.08 9.20 12.79
CA GLN A 19 0.89 8.47 13.25
C GLN A 19 0.79 7.06 12.71
N MET A 20 1.28 6.83 11.49
CA MET A 20 1.24 5.53 10.83
C MET A 20 2.30 4.56 11.36
N ILE A 21 3.38 5.01 12.00
CA ILE A 21 4.42 4.10 12.49
C ILE A 21 3.85 3.11 13.51
N GLY A 22 4.14 1.82 13.31
CA GLY A 22 3.68 0.73 14.16
C GLY A 22 2.22 0.33 13.96
N LYS A 23 1.52 0.93 12.98
CA LYS A 23 0.14 0.61 12.61
C LYS A 23 0.10 -0.54 11.60
N VAL A 24 -1.02 -1.27 11.56
CA VAL A 24 -1.24 -2.37 10.61
C VAL A 24 -1.93 -1.84 9.36
N VAL A 25 -1.37 -2.17 8.20
CA VAL A 25 -1.91 -1.79 6.89
C VAL A 25 -2.36 -3.04 6.15
N LEU A 26 -3.61 -3.07 5.72
CA LEU A 26 -4.13 -4.03 4.76
C LEU A 26 -3.89 -3.51 3.33
N VAL A 27 -3.17 -4.28 2.52
CA VAL A 27 -2.73 -3.89 1.18
C VAL A 27 -3.40 -4.75 0.12
N GLY A 28 -4.04 -4.10 -0.84
CA GLY A 28 -4.48 -4.72 -2.10
C GLY A 28 -3.60 -4.25 -3.27
N VAL A 29 -3.17 -5.17 -4.12
CA VAL A 29 -2.42 -4.85 -5.34
C VAL A 29 -3.04 -5.55 -6.54
N THR A 30 -3.40 -4.79 -7.56
CA THR A 30 -3.78 -5.30 -8.88
C THR A 30 -2.63 -5.04 -9.84
N ARG A 31 -2.14 -6.09 -10.51
CA ARG A 31 -1.08 -5.97 -11.51
C ARG A 31 -1.69 -6.09 -12.90
N TYR A 32 -1.34 -5.15 -13.77
CA TYR A 32 -1.74 -5.11 -15.18
C TYR A 32 -0.54 -5.36 -16.09
N GLY A 33 -0.77 -6.12 -17.16
CA GLY A 33 0.19 -6.35 -18.23
C GLY A 33 0.34 -5.13 -19.13
N GLY A 34 1.29 -5.19 -20.07
CA GLY A 34 1.49 -4.12 -21.07
C GLY A 34 0.30 -3.94 -22.02
N ASP A 35 -0.59 -4.93 -22.08
CA ASP A 35 -1.87 -4.91 -22.81
C ASP A 35 -3.03 -4.31 -21.99
N GLY A 36 -2.77 -3.87 -20.75
CA GLY A 36 -3.78 -3.36 -19.83
C GLY A 36 -4.68 -4.42 -19.21
N GLN A 37 -4.43 -5.72 -19.44
CA GLN A 37 -5.20 -6.80 -18.82
C GLN A 37 -4.68 -7.12 -17.42
N VAL A 38 -5.57 -7.55 -16.51
CA VAL A 38 -5.18 -7.98 -15.16
C VAL A 38 -4.36 -9.27 -15.26
N GLN A 39 -3.16 -9.24 -14.70
CA GLN A 39 -2.21 -10.36 -14.66
C GLN A 39 -2.10 -10.98 -13.27
N GLY A 40 -2.54 -10.28 -12.23
CA GLY A 40 -2.53 -10.83 -10.88
C GLY A 40 -3.16 -9.91 -9.85
N LEU A 41 -3.70 -10.52 -8.81
CA LEU A 41 -4.17 -9.87 -7.60
C LEU A 41 -3.35 -10.39 -6.43
N GLN A 42 -2.89 -9.48 -5.58
CA GLN A 42 -2.17 -9.81 -4.36
C GLN A 42 -2.79 -9.05 -3.20
N GLN A 43 -2.92 -9.72 -2.06
CA GLN A 43 -3.33 -9.10 -0.81
C GLN A 43 -2.39 -9.56 0.30
N TYR A 44 -2.02 -8.64 1.17
CA TYR A 44 -1.21 -8.92 2.34
C TYR A 44 -1.46 -7.85 3.39
N ALA A 45 -1.03 -8.11 4.61
CA ALA A 45 -0.99 -7.11 5.67
C ALA A 45 0.40 -7.03 6.25
N GLY A 46 0.71 -5.89 6.84
CA GLY A 46 1.97 -5.70 7.51
C GLY A 46 1.98 -4.47 8.40
N ARG A 47 2.94 -4.47 9.32
CA ARG A 47 3.13 -3.37 10.27
C ARG A 47 4.08 -2.33 9.71
N VAL A 48 3.71 -1.06 9.77
CA VAL A 48 4.58 0.05 9.33
C VAL A 48 5.83 0.14 10.20
N LEU A 49 7.00 0.02 9.56
CA LEU A 49 8.31 0.12 10.20
C LEU A 49 8.86 1.54 10.15
N ARG A 50 8.83 2.14 8.96
CA ARG A 50 9.37 3.46 8.66
C ARG A 50 8.71 4.05 7.42
N ILE A 51 8.73 5.37 7.33
CA ILE A 51 8.21 6.12 6.19
C ILE A 51 9.24 7.18 5.82
N SER A 52 9.63 7.21 4.54
CA SER A 52 10.50 8.26 4.00
C SER A 52 10.14 8.54 2.54
N PHE A 53 10.65 9.65 2.02
CA PHE A 53 10.48 9.97 0.60
C PHE A 53 11.25 8.99 -0.30
N ASP A 54 12.43 8.54 0.17
CA ASP A 54 13.34 7.70 -0.62
C ASP A 54 12.92 6.22 -0.65
N GLU A 55 12.43 5.68 0.48
CA GLU A 55 12.03 4.27 0.59
C GLU A 55 10.52 4.05 0.45
N GLY A 56 9.71 5.09 0.65
CA GLY A 56 8.27 4.99 0.70
C GLY A 56 7.74 4.61 2.08
N VAL A 57 6.61 3.91 2.12
CA VAL A 57 6.07 3.27 3.32
C VAL A 57 6.60 1.84 3.37
N VAL A 58 7.41 1.53 4.38
CA VAL A 58 7.99 0.20 4.55
C VAL A 58 7.20 -0.58 5.60
N LEU A 59 6.68 -1.74 5.21
CA LEU A 59 5.95 -2.65 6.08
C LEU A 59 6.78 -3.90 6.37
N ALA A 60 6.71 -4.45 7.58
CA ALA A 60 7.03 -5.86 7.82
C ALA A 60 5.78 -6.69 7.50
N ASP A 61 5.88 -7.61 6.53
CA ASP A 61 4.78 -8.52 6.18
C ASP A 61 4.46 -9.45 7.36
N ASP A 62 3.18 -9.59 7.69
CA ASP A 62 2.74 -10.36 8.87
C ASP A 62 2.98 -11.88 8.71
N VAL A 63 3.21 -12.36 7.48
CA VAL A 63 3.37 -13.79 7.21
C VAL A 63 4.83 -14.23 7.36
N ASP A 64 5.76 -13.50 6.74
CA ASP A 64 7.17 -13.90 6.66
C ASP A 64 8.15 -12.88 7.27
N GLY A 65 7.67 -11.71 7.70
CA GLY A 65 8.47 -10.64 8.28
C GLY A 65 9.33 -9.89 7.25
N HIS A 66 9.24 -10.21 5.96
CA HIS A 66 9.99 -9.50 4.93
C HIS A 66 9.48 -8.08 4.75
N GLU A 67 10.40 -7.18 4.38
CA GLU A 67 10.03 -5.81 4.09
C GLU A 67 9.26 -5.69 2.76
N ARG A 68 8.21 -4.88 2.80
CA ARG A 68 7.40 -4.50 1.64
C ARG A 68 7.45 -3.00 1.49
N TYR A 69 7.73 -2.55 0.27
CA TYR A 69 7.91 -1.14 -0.05
C TYR A 69 6.72 -0.66 -0.86
N LEU A 70 6.03 0.36 -0.35
CA LEU A 70 4.88 0.98 -0.98
C LEU A 70 5.13 2.46 -1.24
N PRO A 71 4.46 3.06 -2.23
CA PRO A 71 4.62 4.48 -2.51
C PRO A 71 4.29 5.38 -1.29
N PRO A 72 5.03 6.50 -1.11
CA PRO A 72 4.81 7.45 -0.01
C PRO A 72 3.60 8.39 -0.22
N MET A 73 2.55 7.95 -0.90
CA MET A 73 1.34 8.74 -1.11
C MET A 73 0.38 8.52 0.06
N LEU A 74 0.67 9.15 1.19
CA LEU A 74 -0.01 8.85 2.45
C LEU A 74 -1.53 9.08 2.39
N ASP A 75 -2.02 9.96 1.51
CA ASP A 75 -3.46 10.20 1.30
C ASP A 75 -4.23 8.94 0.85
N ASN A 76 -3.56 7.98 0.20
CA ASN A 76 -4.18 6.72 -0.24
C ASN A 76 -4.36 5.71 0.91
N TYR A 77 -3.75 5.96 2.07
CA TYR A 77 -3.89 5.12 3.26
C TYR A 77 -5.09 5.64 4.06
N MET A 78 -6.23 5.00 3.83
CA MET A 78 -7.50 5.32 4.47
C MET A 78 -7.63 4.54 5.76
N ALA A 79 -8.25 5.12 6.79
CA ALA A 79 -8.58 4.38 8.00
C ALA A 79 -9.43 3.16 7.63
N ALA A 80 -9.08 2.00 8.14
CA ALA A 80 -9.89 0.81 7.93
C ALA A 80 -11.04 0.76 8.94
N GLU A 81 -12.15 0.16 8.50
CA GLU A 81 -13.25 -0.14 9.41
C GLU A 81 -12.84 -1.31 10.34
N PRO A 82 -13.25 -1.32 11.61
CA PRO A 82 -13.05 -2.47 12.47
C PRO A 82 -13.74 -3.73 11.89
N GLY A 83 -13.10 -4.89 12.04
CA GLY A 83 -13.63 -6.17 11.61
C GLY A 83 -12.58 -7.18 11.18
N GLU A 84 -13.06 -8.32 10.70
CA GLU A 84 -12.23 -9.39 10.16
C GLU A 84 -12.14 -9.31 8.63
N TYR A 85 -10.92 -9.22 8.13
CA TYR A 85 -10.60 -9.16 6.71
C TYR A 85 -9.95 -10.46 6.27
N ARG A 86 -10.65 -11.24 5.47
CA ARG A 86 -10.11 -12.48 4.91
C ARG A 86 -9.38 -12.21 3.60
N LEU A 87 -8.08 -12.46 3.58
CA LEU A 87 -7.25 -12.32 2.39
C LEU A 87 -7.60 -13.42 1.39
N LEU A 88 -8.03 -13.03 0.18
CA LEU A 88 -8.46 -13.99 -0.85
C LEU A 88 -7.29 -14.84 -1.38
N SER A 89 -6.07 -14.29 -1.35
CA SER A 89 -4.88 -14.93 -1.90
C SER A 89 -4.30 -16.03 -0.99
N THR A 90 -4.40 -15.88 0.33
CA THR A 90 -3.79 -16.81 1.31
C THR A 90 -4.82 -17.49 2.21
N GLY A 91 -6.04 -16.96 2.29
CA GLY A 91 -7.08 -17.40 3.23
C GLY A 91 -6.87 -16.91 4.67
N ALA A 92 -5.77 -16.19 4.95
CA ALA A 92 -5.49 -15.62 6.27
C ALA A 92 -6.50 -14.54 6.65
N THR A 93 -6.70 -14.36 7.97
CA THR A 93 -7.59 -13.32 8.50
C THR A 93 -6.75 -12.24 9.20
N VAL A 94 -6.99 -10.99 8.83
CA VAL A 94 -6.45 -9.79 9.49
C VAL A 94 -7.58 -9.18 10.31
N VAL A 95 -7.35 -8.95 11.59
CA VAL A 95 -8.37 -8.42 12.52
C VAL A 95 -8.06 -6.97 12.83
N ASP A 96 -9.04 -6.09 12.69
CA ASP A 96 -8.97 -4.66 13.02
C ASP A 96 -7.68 -3.97 12.50
N PRO A 97 -7.40 -4.00 11.18
CA PRO A 97 -6.29 -3.22 10.64
C PRO A 97 -6.52 -1.72 10.90
N ASP A 98 -5.45 -0.93 10.97
CA ASP A 98 -5.58 0.51 11.17
C ASP A 98 -5.85 1.24 9.84
N TYR A 99 -5.24 0.76 8.75
CA TYR A 99 -5.37 1.36 7.41
C TYR A 99 -5.62 0.33 6.32
N VAL A 100 -6.25 0.78 5.24
CA VAL A 100 -6.36 0.07 3.96
C VAL A 100 -5.77 0.93 2.84
N VAL A 101 -5.09 0.28 1.91
CA VAL A 101 -4.57 0.90 0.69
C VAL A 101 -4.68 -0.06 -0.49
N THR A 102 -4.95 0.48 -1.67
CA THR A 102 -4.98 -0.28 -2.92
C THR A 102 -4.07 0.34 -3.97
N TRP A 103 -3.37 -0.50 -4.73
CA TRP A 103 -2.44 -0.08 -5.76
C TRP A 103 -2.71 -0.79 -7.08
N ASP A 104 -2.80 -0.01 -8.14
CA ASP A 104 -2.77 -0.50 -9.51
C ASP A 104 -1.34 -0.37 -10.06
N VAL A 105 -0.73 -1.51 -10.38
CA VAL A 105 0.65 -1.58 -10.90
C VAL A 105 0.61 -1.96 -12.36
N HIS A 106 1.06 -1.07 -13.22
CA HIS A 106 1.10 -1.28 -14.66
C HIS A 106 2.52 -1.66 -15.10
N ALA A 107 2.66 -2.78 -15.81
CA ALA A 107 3.90 -3.10 -16.50
C ALA A 107 4.19 -2.00 -17.55
N ARG A 108 5.40 -1.46 -17.52
CA ARG A 108 5.84 -0.49 -18.53
C ARG A 108 6.07 -1.23 -19.85
N GLN A 109 5.53 -0.69 -20.94
CA GLN A 109 5.80 -1.15 -22.30
C GLN A 109 7.24 -0.88 -22.72
#